data_AF-A0A7R9ZM38-F1
#
_entry.id   AF-A0A7R9ZM38-F1
#
_cell.length_a   1.000
_cell.length_b   1.000
_cell.length_c   1.000
_cell.angle_alpha   90.00
_cell.angle_beta   90.00
_cell.angle_gamma   90.00
#
_symmetry.space_group_name_H-M   'P 1'
#
loop_
_entity.id
_entity.type
_entity.pdbx_description
1 polymer ?
#
loop_
_entity_poly.entity_id
_entity_poly.type
_entity_poly.pdbx_seq_one_letter_code
_entity_poly.pdbx_strand_id
1 'polypeptide(L)'
;MTSARRSILSGDGSPKSLSLSATPDEGQSLPSDLVKELILLHHCGDGTQDGTAAGGTTKRIPAETAKAAAELLRLFVLEARSRATTEAECDQEGNLSQYNKGLEDGAGSSEVAIRAEHITKIAAELLMDFS
;
A
#
# COMPACT_ATOMS: atom_id res chain seq x y z
N MET A 1 -4.65 -0.32 62.70
CA MET A 1 -5.23 0.83 61.98
C MET A 1 -4.06 1.80 61.75
N THR A 2 -3.51 2.06 60.56
CA THR A 2 -4.09 2.26 59.22
C THR A 2 -2.99 2.18 58.13
N SER A 3 -3.37 1.61 56.99
CA SER A 3 -3.08 2.09 55.62
C SER A 3 -1.63 2.04 55.08
N ALA A 4 -1.30 0.90 54.46
CA ALA A 4 -0.33 0.86 53.36
C ALA A 4 -0.98 1.42 52.08
N ARG A 5 -0.39 2.47 51.48
CA ARG A 5 -0.75 2.96 50.14
C ARG A 5 0.19 2.33 49.12
N ARG A 6 -0.32 1.40 48.31
CA ARG A 6 0.28 0.98 47.04
C ARG A 6 0.02 2.10 46.02
N SER A 7 1.07 2.71 45.49
CA SER A 7 1.01 3.58 44.33
C SER A 7 1.25 2.73 43.09
N ILE A 8 0.29 2.72 42.16
CA ILE A 8 0.39 2.08 40.84
C ILE A 8 0.45 3.26 39.87
N LEU A 9 1.64 3.57 39.36
CA LEU A 9 1.84 4.61 38.35
C LEU A 9 2.10 3.95 37.00
N SER A 10 1.09 4.14 36.15
CA SER A 10 1.00 4.17 34.69
C SER A 10 2.13 3.56 33.87
N GLY A 11 1.71 2.60 33.04
CA GLY A 11 2.49 2.10 31.91
C GLY A 11 2.70 3.19 30.86
N ASP A 12 3.96 3.30 30.43
CA ASP A 12 4.40 4.13 29.33
C ASP A 12 3.92 3.52 28.01
N GLY A 13 2.72 3.90 27.59
CA GLY A 13 2.18 3.61 26.27
C GLY A 13 2.73 4.59 25.24
N SER A 14 4.05 4.64 25.06
CA SER A 14 4.64 5.36 23.93
C SER A 14 4.27 4.64 22.63
N PRO A 15 3.53 5.26 21.70
CA PRO A 15 3.40 4.70 20.36
C PRO A 15 4.80 4.69 19.75
N LYS A 16 5.31 3.50 19.43
CA LYS A 16 6.52 3.35 18.61
C LYS A 16 6.27 4.08 17.30
N SER A 17 6.81 5.29 17.16
CA SER A 17 6.97 5.96 15.89
C SER A 17 7.86 5.06 15.05
N LEU A 18 7.26 4.31 14.13
CA LEU A 18 8.00 3.55 13.12
C LEU A 18 8.61 4.58 12.18
N SER A 19 9.83 5.01 12.48
CA SER A 19 10.63 5.87 11.61
C SER A 19 10.85 5.14 10.30
N LEU A 20 10.05 5.49 9.28
CA LEU A 20 10.17 4.97 7.92
C LEU A 20 11.29 5.71 7.19
N SER A 21 12.52 5.64 7.71
CA SER A 21 13.72 5.96 6.91
C SER A 21 14.07 4.80 5.96
N ALA A 22 13.05 4.12 5.43
CA ALA A 22 13.21 3.11 4.41
C ALA A 22 13.55 3.84 3.12
N THR A 23 14.84 3.88 2.79
CA THR A 23 15.27 4.01 1.40
C THR A 23 14.36 3.14 0.54
N PRO A 24 13.77 3.64 -0.56
CA PRO A 24 12.96 2.80 -1.43
C PRO A 24 13.84 1.60 -1.80
N ASP A 25 13.47 0.45 -1.27
CA ASP A 25 14.19 -0.79 -1.49
C ASP A 25 13.97 -1.14 -2.97
N GLU A 26 14.87 -0.65 -3.83
CA GLU A 26 14.82 -0.83 -5.29
C GLU A 26 14.88 -2.31 -5.71
N GLY A 27 14.98 -3.25 -4.76
CA GLY A 27 15.24 -4.66 -5.02
C GLY A 27 14.08 -5.63 -4.79
N GLN A 28 13.01 -5.26 -4.08
CA GLN A 28 11.93 -6.21 -3.77
C GLN A 28 10.91 -6.33 -4.91
N SER A 29 11.28 -7.08 -5.95
CA SER A 29 10.32 -7.59 -6.94
C SER A 29 9.49 -8.73 -6.34
N LEU A 30 8.24 -8.87 -6.78
CA LEU A 30 7.36 -9.93 -6.30
C LEU A 30 7.89 -11.31 -6.72
N PRO A 31 7.77 -12.35 -5.86
CA PRO A 31 8.15 -13.71 -6.24
C PRO A 31 7.37 -14.17 -7.49
N SER A 32 8.10 -14.66 -8.50
CA SER A 32 7.50 -15.05 -9.78
C SER A 32 6.39 -16.09 -9.63
N ASP A 33 6.51 -17.00 -8.67
CA ASP A 33 5.52 -18.05 -8.44
C ASP A 33 4.21 -17.50 -7.87
N LEU A 34 4.28 -16.51 -6.97
CA LEU A 34 3.10 -15.79 -6.48
C LEU A 34 2.38 -15.07 -7.63
N VAL A 35 3.12 -14.43 -8.53
CA VAL A 35 2.53 -13.73 -9.68
C VAL A 35 1.84 -14.70 -10.64
N LYS A 36 2.44 -15.89 -10.88
CA LYS A 36 1.79 -16.94 -11.67
C LYS A 36 0.50 -17.42 -11.01
N GLU A 37 0.51 -17.65 -9.69
CA GLU A 37 -0.68 -18.05 -8.94
C GLU A 37 -1.81 -17.00 -9.04
N LEU A 38 -1.47 -15.72 -8.89
CA LEU A 38 -2.42 -14.61 -9.06
C LEU A 38 -3.02 -14.60 -10.47
N ILE A 39 -2.20 -14.71 -11.51
CA ILE A 39 -2.69 -14.73 -12.89
C ILE A 39 -3.59 -15.95 -13.11
N LEU A 40 -3.19 -17.14 -12.67
CA LEU A 40 -3.96 -18.37 -12.84
C LEU A 40 -5.29 -18.35 -12.09
N LEU A 41 -5.35 -17.72 -10.90
CA LEU A 41 -6.58 -17.55 -10.14
C LEU A 41 -7.67 -16.85 -10.96
N HIS A 42 -7.29 -15.85 -11.75
CA HIS A 42 -8.21 -15.08 -12.58
C HIS A 42 -8.49 -15.70 -13.96
N HIS A 43 -7.77 -16.76 -14.35
CA HIS A 43 -7.99 -17.47 -15.62
C HIS A 43 -9.06 -18.57 -15.55
N CYS A 44 -9.82 -18.65 -14.46
CA CYS A 44 -10.75 -19.74 -14.15
C CYS A 44 -12.09 -19.72 -14.94
N GLY A 45 -12.14 -19.07 -16.10
CA GLY A 45 -13.41 -18.62 -16.69
C GLY A 45 -13.63 -18.83 -18.18
N ASP A 46 -13.05 -19.85 -18.83
CA ASP A 46 -13.53 -20.21 -20.18
C ASP A 46 -13.71 -21.72 -20.33
N GLY A 47 -14.77 -22.18 -19.67
CA GLY A 47 -15.28 -23.55 -19.72
C GLY A 47 -16.11 -23.84 -20.96
N THR A 48 -15.72 -23.37 -22.14
CA THR A 48 -16.29 -23.88 -23.39
C THR A 48 -15.57 -25.18 -23.75
N GLN A 49 -15.87 -26.23 -22.97
CA GLN A 49 -15.47 -27.60 -23.26
C GLN A 49 -16.30 -28.13 -24.42
N ASP A 50 -15.89 -27.88 -25.66
CA ASP A 50 -16.36 -28.68 -26.79
C ASP A 50 -15.66 -30.06 -26.77
N GLY A 51 -16.22 -30.94 -25.94
CA GLY A 51 -16.50 -32.34 -26.26
C GLY A 51 -15.39 -33.29 -26.75
N THR A 52 -14.10 -32.95 -26.66
CA THR A 52 -13.04 -33.86 -27.15
C THR A 52 -12.04 -34.21 -26.05
N ALA A 53 -12.22 -35.39 -25.48
CA ALA A 53 -11.42 -35.97 -24.43
C ALA A 53 -9.99 -36.28 -24.91
N ALA A 54 -9.00 -35.48 -24.49
CA ALA A 54 -7.64 -35.90 -24.11
C ALA A 54 -6.74 -34.68 -23.89
N GLY A 55 -6.36 -34.40 -22.64
CA GLY A 55 -5.26 -33.50 -22.30
C GLY A 55 -5.72 -32.12 -21.82
N GLY A 56 -6.01 -32.00 -20.51
CA GLY A 56 -6.15 -30.69 -19.87
C GLY A 56 -4.86 -29.90 -20.04
N THR A 57 -4.88 -28.90 -20.92
CA THR A 57 -3.75 -27.98 -21.09
C THR A 57 -3.73 -27.07 -19.88
N THR A 58 -2.92 -27.43 -18.87
CA THR A 58 -2.55 -26.48 -17.82
C THR A 58 -2.00 -25.24 -18.51
N LYS A 59 -2.73 -24.12 -18.47
CA LYS A 59 -2.25 -22.84 -19.03
C LYS A 59 -0.93 -22.54 -18.35
N ARG A 60 0.19 -22.70 -19.06
CA ARG A 60 1.53 -22.40 -18.54
C ARG A 60 1.83 -20.93 -18.82
N ILE A 61 2.18 -20.20 -17.77
CA ILE A 61 2.61 -18.81 -17.88
C ILE A 61 4.13 -18.80 -18.13
N PRO A 62 4.61 -18.18 -19.22
CA PRO A 62 6.05 -18.01 -19.46
C PRO A 62 6.71 -17.23 -18.32
N ALA A 63 7.97 -17.55 -18.00
CA ALA A 63 8.71 -16.88 -16.93
C ALA A 63 8.84 -15.37 -17.16
N GLU A 64 9.09 -14.96 -18.41
CA GLU A 64 9.17 -13.55 -18.79
C GLU A 64 7.83 -12.81 -18.60
N THR A 65 6.71 -13.48 -18.86
CA THR A 65 5.37 -12.91 -18.61
C THR A 65 5.14 -12.71 -17.12
N ALA A 66 5.50 -13.68 -16.28
CA ALA A 66 5.40 -13.55 -14.83
C ALA A 66 6.31 -12.43 -14.30
N LYS A 67 7.52 -12.27 -14.86
CA LYS A 67 8.45 -11.19 -14.50
C LYS A 67 7.91 -9.82 -14.91
N ALA A 68 7.40 -9.69 -16.13
CA ALA A 68 6.79 -8.44 -16.59
C ALA A 68 5.57 -8.05 -15.74
N ALA A 69 4.72 -9.02 -15.38
CA ALA A 69 3.59 -8.79 -14.50
C ALA A 69 4.03 -8.39 -13.08
N ALA A 70 5.11 -8.98 -12.54
CA ALA A 70 5.68 -8.59 -11.25
C ALA A 70 6.12 -7.12 -11.25
N GLU A 71 6.81 -6.68 -12.31
CA GLU A 71 7.23 -5.29 -12.44
C GLU A 71 6.05 -4.34 -12.63
N LEU A 72 5.03 -4.72 -13.39
CA LEU A 72 3.82 -3.93 -13.54
C LEU A 72 3.11 -3.71 -12.20
N LEU A 73 2.96 -4.78 -11.40
CA LEU A 73 2.38 -4.69 -10.05
C LEU A 73 3.22 -3.81 -9.12
N ARG A 74 4.56 -3.90 -9.20
CA ARG A 74 5.46 -3.03 -8.45
C ARG A 74 5.24 -1.56 -8.80
N LEU A 75 5.20 -1.24 -10.10
CA LEU A 75 4.96 0.12 -10.59
C LEU A 75 3.59 0.64 -10.16
N PHE A 76 2.54 -0.19 -10.25
CA PHE A 76 1.20 0.17 -9.79
C PHE A 76 1.18 0.55 -8.31
N VAL A 77 1.83 -0.24 -7.43
CA VAL A 77 1.89 0.04 -5.99
C VAL A 77 2.69 1.31 -5.69
N LEU A 78 3.81 1.53 -6.40
CA LEU A 78 4.61 2.75 -6.24
C LEU A 78 3.84 3.99 -6.66
N GLU A 79 3.12 3.94 -7.77
CA GLU A 79 2.29 5.04 -8.25
C GLU A 79 1.12 5.33 -7.30
N ALA A 80 0.44 4.28 -6.82
CA ALA A 80 -0.63 4.41 -5.82
C ALA A 80 -0.13 5.11 -4.55
N ARG A 81 1.06 4.73 -4.06
CA ARG A 81 1.70 5.35 -2.90
C ARG A 81 2.07 6.81 -3.16
N SER A 82 2.62 7.11 -4.34
CA SER A 82 3.01 8.46 -4.75
C SER A 82 1.80 9.39 -4.70
N ARG A 83 0.72 9.04 -5.40
CA ARG A 83 -0.52 9.85 -5.43
C ARG A 83 -1.19 9.99 -4.06
N ALA A 84 -1.18 8.92 -3.27
CA ALA A 84 -1.75 8.96 -1.93
C ALA A 84 -0.92 9.81 -0.95
N THR A 85 0.39 9.93 -1.17
CA THR A 85 1.24 10.89 -0.44
C THR A 85 0.83 12.32 -0.77
N THR A 86 0.71 12.64 -2.07
CA THR A 86 0.27 13.97 -2.53
C THR A 86 -1.11 14.34 -1.99
N GLU A 87 -2.07 13.41 -2.03
CA GLU A 87 -3.41 13.65 -1.48
C GLU A 87 -3.37 13.90 0.04
N ALA A 88 -2.50 13.19 0.77
CA ALA A 88 -2.31 13.40 2.19
C ALA A 88 -1.75 14.79 2.50
N GLU A 89 -0.78 15.26 1.70
CA GLU A 89 -0.18 16.59 1.80
C GLU A 89 -1.24 17.69 1.58
N CYS A 90 -2.07 17.55 0.54
CA CYS A 90 -3.18 18.48 0.27
C CYS A 90 -4.18 18.56 1.44
N ASP A 91 -4.54 17.43 2.05
CA ASP A 91 -5.44 17.42 3.22
C ASP A 91 -4.81 18.13 4.44
N GLN A 92 -3.50 18.04 4.62
CA GLN A 92 -2.79 18.71 5.71
C GLN A 92 -2.71 20.23 5.50
N GLU A 93 -2.46 20.70 4.27
CA GLU A 93 -2.48 22.11 3.90
C GLU A 93 -3.85 22.76 4.15
N GLY A 94 -4.93 22.06 3.77
CA GLY A 94 -6.30 22.51 4.02
C GLY A 94 -6.58 22.74 5.51
N ASN A 95 -6.02 21.90 6.38
CA ASN A 95 -6.23 21.97 7.82
C ASN A 95 -5.33 23.03 8.50
N LEU A 96 -4.09 23.22 8.02
CA LEU A 96 -3.17 24.25 8.52
C LEU A 96 -3.64 25.67 8.19
N SER A 97 -4.36 25.85 7.07
CA SER A 97 -4.96 27.14 6.69
C SER A 97 -5.96 27.68 7.73
N GLN A 98 -6.54 26.81 8.57
CA GLN A 98 -7.52 27.21 9.59
C GLN A 98 -6.91 27.56 10.96
N TYR A 99 -5.67 27.17 11.25
CA TYR A 99 -5.13 27.26 12.62
C TYR A 99 -3.86 28.10 12.81
N ASN A 100 -3.16 28.54 11.76
CA ASN A 100 -1.91 29.29 11.94
C ASN A 100 -1.89 30.66 11.27
N LYS A 101 -2.53 31.61 11.96
CA LYS A 101 -2.08 33.01 12.00
C LYS A 101 -1.23 33.19 13.27
N GLY A 102 -0.03 32.61 13.29
CA GLY A 102 0.97 32.86 14.33
C GLY A 102 1.49 31.63 15.06
N LEU A 103 2.52 30.98 14.49
CA LEU A 103 3.71 30.59 15.25
C LEU A 103 4.81 30.27 14.24
N GLU A 104 5.87 31.08 14.29
CA GLU A 104 7.10 30.86 13.53
C GLU A 104 7.92 29.70 14.11
N ASP A 105 8.79 29.17 13.26
CA ASP A 105 9.94 28.30 13.57
C ASP A 105 9.66 26.89 14.10
N GLY A 106 9.56 25.97 13.13
CA GLY A 106 9.72 24.54 13.35
C GLY A 106 9.79 23.79 12.03
N ALA A 107 10.87 23.98 11.27
CA ALA A 107 11.17 23.27 10.03
C ALA A 107 11.50 21.78 10.27
N GLY A 108 10.61 21.04 10.91
CA GLY A 108 10.57 19.60 10.86
C GLY A 108 9.66 19.22 9.69
N SER A 109 10.20 18.50 8.71
CA SER A 109 9.38 17.81 7.71
C SER A 109 8.33 16.99 8.46
N SER A 110 7.09 17.47 8.50
CA SER A 110 5.98 16.73 9.08
C SER A 110 5.70 15.59 8.12
N GLU A 111 6.29 14.43 8.37
CA GLU A 111 6.02 13.22 7.60
C GLU A 111 4.51 12.99 7.56
N VAL A 112 3.93 13.03 6.36
CA VAL A 112 2.48 12.94 6.19
C VAL A 112 2.06 11.48 6.16
N ALA A 113 1.23 11.07 7.12
CA ALA A 113 0.73 9.71 7.19
C ALA A 113 -0.37 9.47 6.13
N ILE A 114 -0.15 8.49 5.25
CA ILE A 114 -1.16 8.03 4.30
C ILE A 114 -2.25 7.26 5.05
N ARG A 115 -3.52 7.64 4.83
CA ARG A 115 -4.70 6.95 5.36
C ARG A 115 -5.53 6.35 4.23
N ALA A 116 -6.48 5.47 4.59
CA ALA A 116 -7.34 4.78 3.63
C ALA A 116 -8.18 5.75 2.78
N GLU A 117 -8.55 6.90 3.35
CA GLU A 117 -9.34 7.91 2.64
C GLU A 117 -8.55 8.52 1.47
N HIS A 118 -7.24 8.75 1.64
CA HIS A 118 -6.39 9.28 0.57
C HIS A 118 -6.29 8.31 -0.60
N ILE A 119 -6.17 7.00 -0.31
CA ILE A 119 -6.18 5.94 -1.32
C ILE A 119 -7.51 5.90 -2.07
N THR A 120 -8.62 6.02 -1.35
CA THR A 120 -9.97 5.97 -1.94
C THR A 120 -10.21 7.13 -2.91
N LYS A 121 -9.71 8.33 -2.59
CA LYS A 121 -9.83 9.51 -3.46
C LYS A 121 -9.08 9.34 -4.79
N ILE A 122 -7.90 8.72 -4.78
CA ILE A 122 -7.08 8.54 -5.99
C ILE A 122 -7.41 7.27 -6.79
N ALA A 123 -8.19 6.34 -6.21
CA ALA A 123 -8.39 5.01 -6.77
C ALA A 123 -9.06 5.03 -8.15
N ALA A 124 -10.05 5.89 -8.37
CA ALA A 124 -10.78 5.94 -9.63
C ALA A 124 -9.85 6.34 -10.79
N GLU A 125 -9.08 7.41 -10.62
CA GLU A 125 -8.13 7.89 -11.63
C GLU A 125 -7.01 6.87 -11.87
N LEU A 126 -6.43 6.33 -10.79
CA LEU A 126 -5.38 5.31 -10.90
C LEU A 126 -5.86 4.07 -11.67
N LEU A 127 -7.09 3.62 -11.45
CA LEU A 127 -7.63 2.45 -12.18
C LEU A 127 -7.91 2.76 -13.65
N MET A 128 -8.22 4.01 -14.01
CA MET A 128 -8.39 4.41 -15.42
C MET A 128 -7.07 4.38 -16.17
N ASP A 129 -5.96 4.76 -15.54
CA ASP A 129 -4.62 4.76 -16.16
C ASP A 129 -4.11 3.35 -16.51
N PHE A 130 -4.62 2.32 -15.82
CA PHE A 130 -4.25 0.91 -16.02
C PHE A 130 -5.36 0.07 -16.67
N SER A 131 -6.35 0.73 -17.28
CA SER A 131 -7.49 0.09 -17.96
C SER A 131 -7.16 -0.48 -19.35
#